data_AF-A0AAN6E8S6-F1
#
_entry.id   AF-A0AAN6E8S6-F1
#
_cell.length_a   1.000
_cell.length_b   1.000
_cell.length_c   1.000
_cell.angle_alpha   90.00
_cell.angle_beta   90.00
_cell.angle_gamma   90.00
#
_symmetry.space_group_name_H-M   'P 1'
#
loop_
_entity.id
_entity.type
_entity.pdbx_description
1 polymer ?
#
loop_
_entity_poly.entity_id
_entity_poly.type
_entity_poly.pdbx_seq_one_letter_code
_entity_poly.pdbx_strand_id
1 'polypeptide(L)'
;LPKWGRDMSELICSQKNTSMAEGTLWNVEQVRDKRFKNANYQKLVKRQWLRDTVWINREMARSNNRLVPDPDRYKVIESSAWSWPFLIYPMRMGAWKDDSIKYYEIGNPILWWASAICCIFVYPAQIAYMLVCHRRKCSSWKPAEIRQFWDVTKLLWGGWFTHYVPFFFFGRVLYIHHVLPSLYFGLLLLAFEIQCAMRWYMPARAEWPVAIVIIAISGYVFYLFSPLTFGWDRPIKELAHLQWLPTWNLVTDPHLVL
;
A
#
# COMPACT_ATOMS: atom_id res chain seq x y z
N LEU A 1 27.69 -2.92 17.91
CA LEU A 1 29.01 -3.60 17.87
C LEU A 1 28.90 -4.78 16.92
N PRO A 2 30.01 -5.27 16.33
CA PRO A 2 29.99 -6.49 15.51
C PRO A 2 29.54 -7.72 16.33
N LYS A 3 29.39 -8.89 15.68
CA LYS A 3 28.85 -10.11 16.30
C LYS A 3 29.48 -10.50 17.65
N TRP A 4 30.78 -10.23 17.86
CA TRP A 4 31.45 -10.47 19.14
C TRP A 4 30.86 -9.65 20.31
N GLY A 5 30.35 -8.46 20.02
CA GLY A 5 29.68 -7.57 20.97
C GLY A 5 28.18 -7.77 21.03
N ARG A 6 27.65 -8.89 20.50
CA ARG A 6 26.23 -9.30 20.59
C ARG A 6 25.23 -8.17 20.26
N ASP A 7 25.50 -7.42 19.19
CA ASP A 7 24.67 -6.30 18.73
C ASP A 7 24.43 -5.18 19.78
N MET A 8 25.29 -5.09 20.81
CA MET A 8 25.23 -4.02 21.81
C MET A 8 25.73 -2.68 21.24
N SER A 9 25.25 -1.58 21.81
CA SER A 9 25.72 -0.23 21.49
C SER A 9 27.19 -0.01 21.89
N GLU A 10 27.88 0.87 21.18
CA GLU A 10 29.25 1.27 21.51
C GLU A 10 29.26 2.30 22.66
N LEU A 11 30.23 2.18 23.58
CA LEU A 11 30.44 3.12 24.69
C LEU A 11 31.80 3.79 24.52
N ILE A 12 31.82 5.12 24.47
CA ILE A 12 33.03 5.92 24.31
C ILE A 12 33.14 6.99 25.39
N CYS A 13 34.37 7.30 25.81
CA CYS A 13 34.67 8.46 26.66
C CYS A 13 35.30 9.54 25.77
N SER A 14 34.62 10.67 25.62
CA SER A 14 35.09 11.80 24.81
C SER A 14 35.61 12.93 25.70
N GLN A 15 36.78 13.48 25.37
CA GLN A 15 37.34 14.66 26.04
C GLN A 15 36.72 15.98 25.54
N LYS A 16 35.95 15.96 24.44
CA LYS A 16 35.29 17.16 23.92
C LYS A 16 34.11 17.53 24.81
N ASN A 17 33.90 18.82 25.06
CA ASN A 17 32.77 19.29 25.84
C ASN A 17 31.45 19.07 25.07
N THR A 18 30.79 17.95 25.36
CA THR A 18 29.50 17.55 24.80
C THR A 18 28.40 17.54 25.86
N SER A 19 28.49 18.38 26.89
CA SER A 19 27.60 18.35 28.06
C SER A 19 26.09 18.45 27.75
N MET A 20 25.72 18.97 26.57
CA MET A 20 24.33 19.10 26.11
C MET A 20 23.94 18.08 25.02
N ALA A 21 24.82 17.14 24.66
CA ALA A 21 24.51 16.14 23.65
C ALA A 21 23.58 15.05 24.21
N GLU A 22 22.58 14.62 23.42
CA GLU A 22 21.65 13.54 23.82
C GLU A 22 22.40 12.25 24.24
N GLY A 23 23.52 11.93 23.58
CA GLY A 23 24.30 10.72 23.83
C GLY A 23 25.18 10.73 25.09
N THR A 24 25.23 11.84 25.84
CA THR A 24 26.03 11.96 27.07
C THR A 24 25.18 12.16 28.33
N LEU A 25 23.87 12.30 28.17
CA LEU A 25 22.94 12.39 29.28
C LEU A 25 22.62 10.99 29.80
N TRP A 26 22.87 10.77 31.09
CA TRP A 26 22.58 9.51 31.77
C TRP A 26 21.51 9.74 32.83
N ASN A 27 20.53 8.85 32.91
CA ASN A 27 19.52 8.81 33.95
C ASN A 27 19.60 7.47 34.71
N VAL A 28 19.30 7.51 36.01
CA VAL A 28 19.19 6.29 36.82
C VAL A 28 17.73 5.84 36.82
N GLU A 29 17.43 4.74 36.14
CA GLU A 29 16.06 4.21 36.06
C GLU A 29 15.72 3.30 37.24
N GLN A 30 16.71 2.56 37.74
CA GLN A 30 16.51 1.60 38.82
C GLN A 30 17.69 1.60 39.79
N VAL A 31 17.39 1.76 41.08
CA VAL A 31 18.32 1.51 42.18
C VAL A 31 17.80 0.32 42.97
N ARG A 32 18.63 -0.72 43.13
CA ARG A 32 18.30 -1.90 43.95
C ARG A 32 19.23 -1.94 45.16
N ASP A 33 18.71 -1.57 46.32
CA ASP A 33 19.44 -1.63 47.59
C ASP A 33 18.50 -2.01 48.73
N LYS A 34 18.96 -2.87 49.63
CA LYS A 34 18.19 -3.36 50.79
C LYS A 34 17.95 -2.26 51.83
N ARG A 35 18.73 -1.17 51.80
CA ARG A 35 18.63 -0.03 52.72
C ARG A 35 17.47 0.91 52.40
N PHE A 36 16.98 0.90 51.16
CA PHE A 36 15.87 1.76 50.72
C PHE A 36 14.56 0.98 50.62
N LYS A 37 13.45 1.64 50.94
CA LYS A 37 12.12 1.10 50.69
C LYS A 37 11.82 1.19 49.18
N ASN A 38 11.19 0.15 48.63
CA ASN A 38 10.75 0.17 47.24
C ASN A 38 9.73 1.30 47.03
N ALA A 39 10.10 2.29 46.21
CA ALA A 39 9.25 3.43 45.86
C ALA A 39 9.18 3.56 44.34
N ASN A 40 7.97 3.80 43.81
CA ASN A 40 7.79 4.06 42.39
C ASN A 40 7.78 5.57 42.13
N TYR A 41 8.91 6.09 41.65
CA TYR A 41 9.08 7.50 41.31
C TYR A 41 8.57 7.87 39.92
N GLN A 42 8.08 6.93 39.10
CA GLN A 42 7.51 7.24 37.78
C GLN A 42 6.33 8.21 37.86
N LYS A 43 5.56 8.17 38.96
CA LYS A 43 4.42 9.07 39.21
C LYS A 43 4.82 10.53 39.43
N LEU A 44 6.11 10.81 39.68
CA LEU A 44 6.61 12.19 39.87
C LEU A 44 6.99 12.87 38.55
N VAL A 45 7.09 12.11 37.46
CA VAL A 45 7.40 12.66 36.15
C VAL A 45 6.15 13.33 35.59
N LYS A 46 6.13 14.67 35.62
CA LYS A 46 5.05 15.44 34.98
C LYS A 46 5.07 15.19 33.47
N ARG A 47 4.00 14.58 32.96
CA ARG A 47 3.78 14.40 31.53
C ARG A 47 3.17 15.67 30.96
N GLN A 48 3.68 16.11 29.82
CA GLN A 48 3.13 17.25 29.09
C GLN A 48 2.66 16.74 27.74
N TRP A 49 1.37 16.87 27.45
CA TRP A 49 0.75 16.28 26.26
C TRP A 49 1.51 16.64 24.97
N LEU A 50 1.85 17.91 24.79
CA LEU A 50 2.52 18.37 23.56
C LEU A 50 3.95 17.80 23.45
N ARG A 51 4.71 17.81 24.54
CA ARG A 51 6.08 17.25 24.59
C ARG A 51 6.07 15.76 24.28
N ASP A 52 5.18 15.02 24.93
CA ASP A 52 5.06 13.57 24.75
C ASP A 52 4.60 13.24 23.34
N THR A 53 3.68 14.03 22.77
CA THR A 53 3.22 13.87 21.38
C THR A 53 4.34 14.12 20.38
N VAL A 54 5.13 15.17 20.55
CA VAL A 54 6.29 15.43 19.66
C VAL A 54 7.32 14.32 19.80
N TRP A 55 7.60 13.90 21.03
CA TRP A 55 8.59 12.86 21.30
C TRP A 55 8.18 11.52 20.70
N ILE A 56 6.94 11.08 20.89
CA ILE A 56 6.47 9.81 20.33
C ILE A 56 6.44 9.85 18.80
N ASN A 57 6.06 10.97 18.17
CA ASN A 57 6.09 11.10 16.71
C ASN A 57 7.52 11.08 16.16
N ARG A 58 8.49 11.68 16.87
CA ARG A 58 9.91 11.58 16.52
C ARG A 58 10.40 10.14 16.58
N GLU A 59 10.04 9.38 17.61
CA GLU A 59 10.42 7.98 17.73
C GLU A 59 9.68 7.07 16.73
N MET A 60 8.41 7.35 16.41
CA MET A 60 7.69 6.68 15.33
C MET A 60 8.37 6.91 13.98
N ALA A 61 8.79 8.16 13.68
CA ALA A 61 9.52 8.47 12.46
C ALA A 61 10.89 7.76 12.41
N ARG A 62 11.64 7.74 13.52
CA ARG A 62 12.91 7.00 13.63
C ARG A 62 12.71 5.50 13.42
N SER A 63 11.69 4.92 14.05
CA SER A 63 11.36 3.49 13.91
C SER A 63 10.96 3.15 12.46
N ASN A 64 10.10 3.97 11.85
CA ASN A 64 9.67 3.79 10.46
C ASN A 64 10.83 3.87 9.46
N ASN A 65 11.79 4.77 9.69
CA ASN A 65 13.00 4.90 8.86
C ASN A 65 14.00 3.74 9.05
N ARG A 66 13.86 2.93 10.10
CA ARG A 66 14.69 1.74 10.34
C ARG A 66 14.13 0.47 9.71
N LEU A 67 12.90 0.50 9.18
CA LEU A 67 12.28 -0.61 8.46
C LEU A 67 12.81 -0.71 7.02
N VAL A 68 14.13 -0.61 6.85
CA VAL A 68 14.79 -0.71 5.56
C VAL A 68 14.73 -2.18 5.10
N PRO A 69 14.32 -2.44 3.84
CA PRO A 69 14.30 -3.80 3.31
C PRO A 69 15.71 -4.35 3.25
N ASP A 70 15.89 -5.56 3.76
CA ASP A 70 17.16 -6.28 3.67
C ASP A 70 17.28 -6.89 2.25
N PRO A 71 18.28 -6.48 1.45
CA PRO A 71 18.46 -7.00 0.09
C PRO A 71 18.83 -8.48 0.07
N ASP A 72 19.46 -8.99 1.13
CA ASP A 72 19.94 -10.36 1.23
C ASP A 72 18.89 -11.30 1.85
N ARG A 73 17.77 -10.74 2.32
CA ARG A 73 16.66 -11.50 2.89
C ARG A 73 15.66 -11.92 1.81
N TYR A 74 15.19 -13.14 1.94
CA TYR A 74 14.15 -13.73 1.11
C TYR A 74 12.80 -12.97 1.20
N LYS A 75 12.29 -12.49 0.06
CA LYS A 75 11.14 -11.56 -0.04
C LYS A 75 9.83 -12.23 -0.49
N VAL A 76 9.30 -13.17 0.30
CA VAL A 76 8.05 -13.89 -0.06
C VAL A 76 6.82 -12.99 -0.11
N ILE A 77 6.81 -11.99 0.77
CA ILE A 77 5.62 -11.18 1.07
C ILE A 77 5.80 -9.73 0.65
N GLU A 78 7.04 -9.28 0.45
CA GLU A 78 7.34 -7.89 0.10
C GLU A 78 7.06 -7.65 -1.38
N SER A 79 6.54 -6.47 -1.71
CA SER A 79 6.33 -6.04 -3.08
C SER A 79 6.76 -4.60 -3.29
N SER A 80 7.05 -4.23 -4.54
CA SER A 80 7.50 -2.88 -4.89
C SER A 80 6.38 -2.05 -5.50
N ALA A 81 6.39 -0.73 -5.26
CA ALA A 81 5.35 0.18 -5.77
C ALA A 81 5.08 0.04 -7.27
N TRP A 82 6.15 -0.12 -8.09
CA TRP A 82 6.03 -0.30 -9.53
C TRP A 82 5.26 -1.57 -9.94
N SER A 83 5.28 -2.60 -9.10
CA SER A 83 4.71 -3.92 -9.41
C SER A 83 3.20 -4.00 -9.13
N TRP A 84 2.68 -3.08 -8.31
CA TRP A 84 1.29 -3.11 -7.85
C TRP A 84 0.27 -2.97 -8.98
N PRO A 85 0.38 -2.02 -9.95
CA PRO A 85 -0.60 -1.87 -11.02
C PRO A 85 -0.79 -3.13 -11.87
N PHE A 86 0.25 -3.96 -11.94
CA PHE A 86 0.29 -5.19 -12.72
C PHE A 86 -0.12 -6.43 -11.91
N LEU A 87 -0.31 -6.29 -10.59
CA LEU A 87 -0.65 -7.39 -9.70
C LEU A 87 0.39 -8.53 -9.73
N ILE A 88 1.69 -8.20 -9.83
CA ILE A 88 2.75 -9.21 -10.06
C ILE A 88 3.00 -10.08 -8.82
N TYR A 89 2.99 -9.48 -7.63
CA TYR A 89 3.34 -10.13 -6.36
C TYR A 89 2.18 -10.03 -5.33
N PRO A 90 1.12 -10.85 -5.47
CA PRO A 90 0.13 -10.99 -4.41
C PRO A 90 0.73 -11.74 -3.20
N MET A 91 0.13 -11.58 -2.03
CA MET A 91 0.73 -11.99 -0.76
C MET A 91 0.05 -13.21 -0.15
N ARG A 92 0.83 -14.22 0.23
CA ARG A 92 0.37 -15.35 1.06
C ARG A 92 0.15 -14.90 2.49
N MET A 93 -1.04 -15.13 3.02
CA MET A 93 -1.42 -14.80 4.40
C MET A 93 -1.50 -16.07 5.24
N GLY A 94 -0.59 -16.20 6.19
CA GLY A 94 -0.50 -17.36 7.09
C GLY A 94 0.34 -18.52 6.53
N ALA A 95 0.11 -19.72 7.07
CA ALA A 95 0.84 -20.91 6.66
C ALA A 95 0.39 -21.41 5.28
N TRP A 96 1.35 -21.90 4.48
CA TRP A 96 1.10 -22.45 3.14
C TRP A 96 1.31 -23.97 3.11
N LYS A 97 0.71 -24.69 4.06
CA LYS A 97 0.75 -26.15 4.15
C LYS A 97 -0.60 -26.74 3.76
N ASP A 98 -0.63 -27.99 3.32
CA ASP A 98 -1.89 -28.63 2.92
C ASP A 98 -2.91 -28.64 4.07
N ASP A 99 -2.46 -28.89 5.30
CA ASP A 99 -3.30 -28.98 6.51
C ASP A 99 -3.67 -27.61 7.14
N SER A 100 -3.30 -26.48 6.52
CA SER A 100 -3.63 -25.15 7.03
C SER A 100 -4.65 -24.43 6.15
N ILE A 101 -5.48 -23.59 6.77
CA ILE A 101 -6.36 -22.66 6.03
C ILE A 101 -5.48 -21.58 5.38
N LYS A 102 -5.61 -21.43 4.07
CA LYS A 102 -4.80 -20.53 3.23
C LYS A 102 -5.62 -19.31 2.86
N TYR A 103 -5.05 -18.13 3.06
CA TYR A 103 -5.62 -16.85 2.62
C TYR A 103 -4.66 -16.21 1.63
N TYR A 104 -5.14 -15.75 0.48
CA TYR A 104 -4.30 -15.09 -0.52
C TYR A 104 -4.77 -13.65 -0.69
N GLU A 105 -3.90 -12.70 -0.35
CA GLU A 105 -4.19 -11.29 -0.55
C GLU A 105 -3.97 -10.94 -2.02
N ILE A 106 -5.05 -11.03 -2.79
CA ILE A 106 -5.12 -10.67 -4.20
C ILE A 106 -6.41 -9.87 -4.46
N GLY A 107 -6.30 -8.77 -5.20
CA GLY A 107 -7.48 -8.03 -5.64
C GLY A 107 -8.17 -8.70 -6.82
N ASN A 108 -9.39 -8.28 -7.15
CA ASN A 108 -10.08 -8.72 -8.37
C ASN A 108 -9.24 -8.33 -9.60
N PRO A 109 -8.61 -9.27 -10.34
CA PRO A 109 -7.59 -8.93 -11.33
C PRO A 109 -8.13 -8.05 -12.47
N ILE A 110 -9.37 -8.27 -12.90
CA ILE A 110 -9.99 -7.50 -13.98
C ILE A 110 -10.20 -6.04 -13.54
N LEU A 111 -10.82 -5.83 -12.38
CA LEU A 111 -11.04 -4.49 -11.85
C LEU A 111 -9.73 -3.77 -11.52
N TRP A 112 -8.77 -4.52 -10.99
CA TRP A 112 -7.44 -4.03 -10.66
C TRP A 112 -6.74 -3.48 -11.91
N TRP A 113 -6.58 -4.31 -12.94
CA TRP A 113 -5.94 -3.90 -14.19
C TRP A 113 -6.72 -2.80 -14.91
N ALA A 114 -8.05 -2.86 -14.93
CA ALA A 114 -8.87 -1.81 -15.54
C ALA A 114 -8.64 -0.46 -14.84
N SER A 115 -8.60 -0.43 -13.50
CA SER A 115 -8.34 0.80 -12.75
C SER A 115 -6.90 1.30 -12.95
N ALA A 116 -5.92 0.40 -12.98
CA ALA A 116 -4.53 0.74 -13.25
C ALA A 116 -4.37 1.36 -14.65
N ILE A 117 -4.95 0.74 -15.67
CA ILE A 117 -4.95 1.25 -17.05
C ILE A 117 -5.64 2.62 -17.11
N CYS A 118 -6.77 2.77 -16.42
CA CYS A 118 -7.51 4.02 -16.34
C CYS A 118 -6.66 5.16 -15.75
N CYS A 119 -6.07 4.93 -14.58
CA CYS A 119 -5.29 5.95 -13.86
C CYS A 119 -3.95 6.29 -14.53
N ILE A 120 -3.26 5.30 -15.08
CA ILE A 120 -1.90 5.47 -15.63
C ILE A 120 -1.92 5.95 -17.09
N PHE A 121 -2.88 5.48 -17.89
CA PHE A 121 -2.91 5.74 -19.33
C PHE A 121 -4.12 6.56 -19.78
N VAL A 122 -5.34 6.07 -19.52
CA VAL A 122 -6.56 6.67 -20.10
C VAL A 122 -6.75 8.11 -19.62
N TYR A 123 -6.76 8.33 -18.31
CA TYR A 123 -7.01 9.66 -17.76
C TYR A 123 -5.90 10.66 -18.12
N PRO A 124 -4.60 10.37 -17.96
CA PRO A 124 -3.55 11.28 -18.40
C PRO A 124 -3.60 11.60 -19.90
N ALA A 125 -3.88 10.60 -20.75
CA ALA A 125 -4.04 10.81 -22.19
C ALA A 125 -5.25 11.70 -22.51
N GLN A 126 -6.37 11.51 -21.81
CA GLN A 126 -7.57 12.33 -21.97
C GLN A 126 -7.34 13.78 -21.53
N ILE A 127 -6.66 14.01 -20.39
CA ILE A 127 -6.27 15.35 -19.96
C ILE A 127 -5.32 15.99 -20.97
N ALA A 128 -4.31 15.26 -21.47
CA ALA A 128 -3.40 15.76 -22.49
C ALA A 128 -4.15 16.14 -23.78
N TYR A 129 -5.09 15.30 -24.23
CA TYR A 129 -5.96 15.57 -25.37
C TYR A 129 -6.80 16.84 -25.14
N MET A 130 -7.46 16.97 -23.99
CA MET A 130 -8.26 18.16 -23.65
C MET A 130 -7.40 19.43 -23.63
N LEU A 131 -6.18 19.37 -23.10
CA LEU A 131 -5.24 20.51 -23.10
C LEU A 131 -4.85 20.91 -24.52
N VAL A 132 -4.56 19.95 -25.41
CA VAL A 132 -4.25 20.20 -26.82
C VAL A 132 -5.44 20.83 -27.53
N CYS A 133 -6.64 20.27 -27.37
CA CYS A 133 -7.88 20.81 -27.96
C CYS A 133 -8.19 22.22 -27.45
N HIS A 134 -7.95 22.49 -26.17
CA HIS A 134 -8.11 23.83 -25.59
C HIS A 134 -7.14 24.83 -26.22
N ARG A 135 -5.85 24.46 -26.35
CA ARG A 135 -4.83 25.31 -27.00
C ARG A 135 -5.11 25.57 -28.47
N ARG A 136 -5.65 24.58 -29.19
CA ARG A 136 -6.01 24.69 -30.61
C ARG A 136 -7.41 25.26 -30.87
N LYS A 137 -8.16 25.59 -29.81
CA LYS A 137 -9.55 26.08 -29.89
C LYS A 137 -10.48 25.14 -30.68
N CYS A 138 -10.22 23.83 -30.62
CA CYS A 138 -10.97 22.79 -31.35
C CYS A 138 -11.65 21.79 -30.40
N SER A 139 -11.92 22.19 -29.16
CA SER A 139 -12.66 21.35 -28.22
C SER A 139 -14.09 21.13 -28.71
N SER A 140 -14.48 19.87 -28.87
CA SER A 140 -15.87 19.46 -29.13
C SER A 140 -16.75 19.49 -27.88
N TRP A 141 -16.14 19.60 -26.69
CA TRP A 141 -16.84 19.54 -25.41
C TRP A 141 -17.36 20.90 -24.98
N LYS A 142 -18.55 20.91 -24.36
CA LYS A 142 -19.12 22.14 -23.79
C LYS A 142 -18.35 22.54 -22.54
N PRO A 143 -18.19 23.85 -22.25
CA PRO A 143 -17.49 24.31 -21.05
C PRO A 143 -18.03 23.74 -19.73
N ALA A 144 -19.35 23.48 -19.64
CA ALA A 144 -19.97 22.87 -18.47
C ALA A 144 -19.56 21.40 -18.27
N GLU A 145 -19.46 20.63 -19.36
CA GLU A 145 -19.04 19.22 -19.34
C GLU A 145 -17.58 19.08 -18.92
N ILE A 146 -16.71 19.94 -19.46
CA ILE A 146 -15.29 20.02 -19.06
C ILE A 146 -15.17 20.32 -17.58
N ARG A 147 -15.96 21.28 -17.06
CA ARG A 147 -15.93 21.66 -15.65
C ARG A 147 -16.38 20.52 -14.75
N GLN A 148 -17.51 19.88 -15.07
CA GLN A 148 -18.00 18.73 -14.31
C GLN A 148 -16.99 17.58 -14.30
N PHE A 149 -16.43 17.25 -15.47
CA PHE A 149 -15.41 16.22 -15.60
C PHE A 149 -14.19 16.54 -14.74
N TRP A 150 -13.68 17.77 -14.83
CA TRP A 150 -12.54 18.21 -14.03
C TRP A 150 -12.83 18.17 -12.53
N ASP A 151 -13.99 18.65 -12.10
CA ASP A 151 -14.34 18.76 -10.68
C ASP A 151 -14.38 17.40 -9.98
N VAL A 152 -14.84 16.35 -10.68
CA VAL A 152 -14.83 14.98 -10.16
C VAL A 152 -13.44 14.36 -10.28
N THR A 153 -12.86 14.37 -11.48
CA THR A 153 -11.64 13.58 -11.75
C THR A 153 -10.40 14.13 -11.05
N LYS A 154 -10.30 15.45 -10.80
CA LYS A 154 -9.17 16.03 -10.07
C LYS A 154 -9.05 15.47 -8.65
N LEU A 155 -10.18 15.20 -7.99
CA LEU A 155 -10.20 14.61 -6.66
C LEU A 155 -9.88 13.13 -6.72
N LEU A 156 -10.48 12.39 -7.65
CA LEU A 156 -10.31 10.94 -7.75
C LEU A 156 -8.88 10.58 -8.20
N TRP A 157 -8.40 11.16 -9.30
CA TRP A 157 -7.04 10.93 -9.75
C TRP A 157 -6.00 11.54 -8.79
N GLY A 158 -6.28 12.71 -8.22
CA GLY A 158 -5.43 13.31 -7.18
C GLY A 158 -5.32 12.43 -5.94
N GLY A 159 -6.43 11.81 -5.50
CA GLY A 159 -6.45 10.82 -4.43
C GLY A 159 -5.63 9.58 -4.77
N TRP A 160 -5.82 9.02 -5.97
CA TRP A 160 -5.02 7.90 -6.46
C TRP A 160 -3.51 8.23 -6.47
N PHE A 161 -3.15 9.39 -7.03
CA PHE A 161 -1.78 9.86 -7.18
C PHE A 161 -1.11 10.08 -5.81
N THR A 162 -1.77 10.81 -4.91
CA THR A 162 -1.25 11.12 -3.58
C THR A 162 -1.11 9.90 -2.69
N HIS A 163 -1.92 8.86 -2.90
CA HIS A 163 -1.81 7.59 -2.17
C HIS A 163 -0.92 6.55 -2.88
N TYR A 164 -0.41 6.82 -4.08
CA TYR A 164 0.44 5.87 -4.80
C TYR A 164 1.88 6.37 -4.93
N VAL A 165 2.06 7.59 -5.40
CA VAL A 165 3.37 8.14 -5.75
C VAL A 165 4.34 8.24 -4.57
N PRO A 166 3.92 8.58 -3.32
CA PRO A 166 4.85 8.60 -2.19
C PRO A 166 5.59 7.29 -1.96
N PHE A 167 4.98 6.14 -2.30
CA PHE A 167 5.60 4.83 -2.12
C PHE A 167 6.82 4.59 -3.01
N PHE A 168 7.02 5.36 -4.08
CA PHE A 168 8.26 5.33 -4.87
C PHE A 168 9.44 6.00 -4.17
N PHE A 169 9.17 6.87 -3.19
CA PHE A 169 10.20 7.60 -2.46
C PHE A 169 10.50 7.00 -1.09
N PHE A 170 9.70 6.05 -0.62
CA PHE A 170 9.92 5.40 0.67
C PHE A 170 10.93 4.26 0.56
N GLY A 171 12.09 4.43 1.21
CA GLY A 171 13.12 3.39 1.35
C GLY A 171 12.84 2.36 2.45
N ARG A 172 11.58 1.94 2.60
CA ARG A 172 11.15 0.98 3.63
C ARG A 172 10.51 -0.26 3.00
N VAL A 173 10.31 -1.31 3.80
CA VAL A 173 9.58 -2.52 3.37
C VAL A 173 8.15 -2.15 2.99
N LEU A 174 7.69 -2.63 1.83
CA LEU A 174 6.35 -2.41 1.31
C LEU A 174 5.65 -3.73 0.99
N TYR A 175 4.32 -3.68 0.99
CA TYR A 175 3.42 -4.81 0.80
C TYR A 175 2.25 -4.39 -0.09
N ILE A 176 1.57 -5.35 -0.69
CA ILE A 176 0.49 -5.05 -1.64
C ILE A 176 -0.67 -4.26 -1.00
N HIS A 177 -1.02 -4.49 0.27
CA HIS A 177 -2.07 -3.74 0.96
C HIS A 177 -1.83 -2.22 1.00
N HIS A 178 -0.57 -1.77 0.89
CA HIS A 178 -0.27 -0.34 0.88
C HIS A 178 -0.91 0.40 -0.30
N VAL A 179 -1.20 -0.28 -1.41
CA VAL A 179 -1.84 0.33 -2.58
C VAL A 179 -3.35 0.40 -2.46
N LEU A 180 -3.99 -0.29 -1.49
CA LEU A 180 -5.44 -0.38 -1.40
C LEU A 180 -6.15 0.98 -1.29
N PRO A 181 -5.63 1.98 -0.55
CA PRO A 181 -6.22 3.32 -0.56
C PRO A 181 -6.17 3.97 -1.95
N SER A 182 -5.07 3.79 -2.70
CA SER A 182 -4.97 4.30 -4.06
C SER A 182 -5.91 3.56 -5.01
N LEU A 183 -6.00 2.23 -4.90
CA LEU A 183 -6.93 1.40 -5.66
C LEU A 183 -8.38 1.85 -5.47
N TYR A 184 -8.79 2.21 -4.24
CA TYR A 184 -10.13 2.74 -3.97
C TYR A 184 -10.45 3.96 -4.84
N PHE A 185 -9.56 4.96 -4.86
CA PHE A 185 -9.71 6.13 -5.73
C PHE A 185 -9.68 5.75 -7.21
N GLY A 186 -8.83 4.80 -7.60
CA GLY A 186 -8.74 4.32 -8.98
C GLY A 186 -10.01 3.62 -9.46
N LEU A 187 -10.68 2.85 -8.60
CA LEU A 187 -11.96 2.20 -8.92
C LEU A 187 -13.09 3.22 -9.05
N LEU A 188 -13.12 4.25 -8.20
CA LEU A 188 -14.06 5.36 -8.35
C LEU A 188 -13.84 6.14 -9.65
N LEU A 189 -12.58 6.40 -10.00
CA LEU A 189 -12.23 7.04 -11.26
C LEU A 189 -12.66 6.17 -12.45
N LEU A 190 -12.38 4.88 -12.41
CA LEU A 190 -12.79 3.92 -13.44
C LEU A 190 -14.31 3.91 -13.61
N ALA A 191 -15.08 3.86 -12.53
CA ALA A 191 -16.53 3.89 -12.59
C ALA A 191 -17.05 5.18 -13.24
N PHE A 192 -16.46 6.33 -12.89
CA PHE A 192 -16.80 7.61 -13.49
C PHE A 192 -16.44 7.69 -14.98
N GLU A 193 -15.25 7.22 -15.37
CA GLU A 193 -14.82 7.18 -16.77
C GLU A 193 -15.68 6.25 -17.61
N ILE A 194 -16.06 5.09 -17.08
CA ILE A 194 -17.01 4.18 -17.73
C ILE A 194 -18.34 4.89 -17.96
N GLN A 195 -18.89 5.56 -16.95
CA GLN A 195 -20.14 6.31 -17.07
C GLN A 195 -20.04 7.43 -18.12
N CYS A 196 -18.94 8.19 -18.13
CA CYS A 196 -18.67 9.22 -19.11
C CYS A 196 -18.58 8.65 -20.54
N ALA A 197 -17.81 7.58 -20.73
CA ALA A 197 -17.69 6.90 -22.01
C ALA A 197 -19.05 6.36 -22.50
N MET A 198 -19.86 5.79 -21.61
CA MET A 198 -21.20 5.31 -21.94
C MET A 198 -22.10 6.45 -22.42
N ARG A 199 -22.06 7.61 -21.77
CA ARG A 199 -22.87 8.77 -22.17
C ARG A 199 -22.42 9.40 -23.49
N TRP A 200 -21.12 9.38 -23.80
CA TRP A 200 -20.61 10.00 -25.02
C TRP A 200 -20.70 9.11 -26.25
N TYR A 201 -20.52 7.79 -26.08
CA TYR A 201 -20.39 6.87 -27.21
C TYR A 201 -21.58 5.93 -27.39
N MET A 202 -22.49 5.84 -26.42
CA MET A 202 -23.61 4.90 -26.46
C MET A 202 -24.97 5.59 -26.25
N PRO A 203 -26.06 5.01 -26.80
CA PRO A 203 -27.40 5.52 -26.55
C PRO A 203 -27.83 5.25 -25.10
N ALA A 204 -28.59 6.16 -24.49
CA ALA A 204 -29.00 6.08 -23.08
C ALA A 204 -29.65 4.73 -22.67
N ARG A 205 -30.38 4.09 -23.59
CA ARG A 205 -30.98 2.75 -23.39
C ARG A 205 -29.96 1.63 -23.17
N ALA A 206 -28.71 1.80 -23.60
CA ALA A 206 -27.64 0.83 -23.44
C ALA A 206 -26.88 0.97 -22.11
N GLU A 207 -27.14 2.03 -21.32
CA GLU A 207 -26.41 2.28 -20.07
C GLU A 207 -26.59 1.15 -19.05
N TRP A 208 -27.84 0.80 -18.73
CA TRP A 208 -28.14 -0.26 -17.77
C TRP A 208 -27.67 -1.66 -18.21
N PRO A 209 -27.92 -2.13 -19.45
CA PRO A 209 -27.41 -3.41 -19.90
C PRO A 209 -25.89 -3.56 -19.78
N VAL A 210 -25.13 -2.54 -20.18
CA VAL A 210 -23.67 -2.57 -20.09
C VAL A 210 -23.21 -2.56 -18.64
N ALA A 211 -23.83 -1.75 -17.78
CA ALA A 211 -23.52 -1.74 -16.35
C ALA A 211 -23.77 -3.11 -15.69
N ILE A 212 -24.89 -3.78 -16.03
CA ILE A 212 -25.21 -5.12 -15.54
C ILE A 212 -24.14 -6.14 -15.97
N VAL A 213 -23.68 -6.08 -17.22
CA VAL A 213 -22.61 -6.98 -17.72
C VAL A 213 -21.31 -6.76 -16.94
N ILE A 214 -20.92 -5.50 -16.70
CA ILE A 214 -19.70 -5.18 -15.92
C ILE A 214 -19.81 -5.70 -14.48
N ILE A 215 -20.97 -5.52 -13.84
CA ILE A 215 -21.24 -6.03 -12.48
C ILE A 215 -21.20 -7.55 -12.47
N ALA A 216 -21.81 -8.21 -13.46
CA ALA A 216 -21.83 -9.67 -13.58
C ALA A 216 -20.42 -10.24 -13.76
N ILE A 217 -19.60 -9.67 -14.64
CA ILE A 217 -18.19 -10.07 -14.82
C ILE A 217 -17.41 -9.89 -13.52
N SER A 218 -17.57 -8.73 -12.87
CA SER A 218 -16.88 -8.42 -11.60
C SER A 218 -17.27 -9.40 -10.49
N GLY A 219 -18.57 -9.71 -10.37
CA GLY A 219 -19.09 -10.68 -9.41
C GLY A 219 -18.66 -12.11 -9.71
N TYR A 220 -18.60 -12.49 -10.99
CA TYR A 220 -18.10 -13.81 -11.40
C TYR A 220 -16.61 -13.98 -11.08
N VAL A 221 -15.79 -12.97 -11.35
CA VAL A 221 -14.36 -13.01 -11.00
C VAL A 221 -14.19 -13.07 -9.48
N PHE A 222 -14.98 -12.30 -8.71
CA PHE A 222 -14.96 -12.43 -7.26
C PHE A 222 -15.35 -13.84 -6.81
N TYR A 223 -16.39 -14.43 -7.40
CA TYR A 223 -16.81 -15.80 -7.10
C TYR A 223 -15.67 -16.81 -7.35
N LEU A 224 -14.98 -16.71 -8.49
CA LEU A 224 -13.82 -17.55 -8.81
C LEU A 224 -12.70 -17.45 -7.77
N PHE A 225 -12.37 -16.23 -7.31
CA PHE A 225 -11.31 -15.99 -6.33
C PHE A 225 -11.78 -16.06 -4.88
N SER A 226 -13.08 -16.22 -4.62
CA SER A 226 -13.65 -16.25 -3.27
C SER A 226 -13.05 -17.29 -2.33
N PRO A 227 -12.62 -18.51 -2.78
CA PRO A 227 -11.97 -19.46 -1.89
C PRO A 227 -10.67 -18.92 -1.27
N LEU A 228 -9.96 -18.06 -2.00
CA LEU A 228 -8.71 -17.46 -1.54
C LEU A 228 -8.94 -16.33 -0.52
N THR A 229 -10.13 -15.72 -0.55
CA THR A 229 -10.53 -14.64 0.37
C THR A 229 -11.17 -15.19 1.65
N PHE A 230 -12.09 -16.15 1.51
CA PHE A 230 -12.80 -16.74 2.66
C PHE A 230 -11.98 -17.81 3.40
N GLY A 231 -10.94 -18.32 2.76
CA GLY A 231 -10.04 -19.32 3.30
C GLY A 231 -10.22 -20.66 2.60
N TRP A 232 -9.11 -21.26 2.22
CA TRP A 232 -9.06 -22.58 1.57
C TRP A 232 -8.35 -23.59 2.46
N ASP A 233 -9.08 -24.62 2.89
CA ASP A 233 -8.63 -25.68 3.81
C ASP A 233 -8.05 -26.91 3.10
N ARG A 234 -8.15 -26.99 1.77
CA ARG A 234 -7.66 -28.11 0.95
C ARG A 234 -6.28 -27.84 0.33
N PRO A 235 -5.65 -28.84 -0.32
CA PRO A 235 -4.41 -28.62 -1.06
C PRO A 235 -4.54 -27.48 -2.08
N ILE A 236 -3.54 -26.60 -2.14
CA ILE A 236 -3.60 -25.40 -3.00
C ILE A 236 -3.57 -25.75 -4.50
N LYS A 237 -3.12 -26.96 -4.84
CA LYS A 237 -3.07 -27.48 -6.21
C LYS A 237 -4.45 -27.55 -6.87
N GLU A 238 -5.53 -27.71 -6.10
CA GLU A 238 -6.91 -27.67 -6.64
C GLU A 238 -7.25 -26.30 -7.24
N LEU A 239 -6.66 -25.23 -6.71
CA LEU A 239 -6.84 -23.85 -7.17
C LEU A 239 -5.75 -23.40 -8.17
N ALA A 240 -4.96 -24.33 -8.72
CA ALA A 240 -3.90 -24.00 -9.68
C ALA A 240 -4.40 -23.23 -10.91
N HIS A 241 -5.63 -23.49 -11.33
CA HIS A 241 -6.28 -22.80 -12.45
C HIS A 241 -6.54 -21.30 -12.20
N LEU A 242 -6.52 -20.86 -10.93
CA LEU A 242 -6.62 -19.44 -10.58
C LEU A 242 -5.29 -18.70 -10.71
N GLN A 243 -4.19 -19.39 -11.02
CA GLN A 243 -2.89 -18.77 -11.25
C GLN A 243 -2.81 -18.17 -12.65
N TRP A 244 -3.34 -16.96 -12.84
CA TRP A 244 -3.39 -16.32 -14.16
C TRP A 244 -2.04 -15.74 -14.60
N LEU A 245 -1.19 -15.35 -13.65
CA LEU A 245 0.17 -14.89 -13.93
C LEU A 245 1.19 -15.88 -13.38
N PRO A 246 2.31 -16.12 -14.11
CA PRO A 246 3.37 -17.03 -13.65
C PRO A 246 4.07 -16.53 -12.38
N THR A 247 4.02 -15.21 -12.12
CA THR A 247 4.62 -14.58 -10.95
C THR A 247 3.82 -14.78 -9.67
N TRP A 248 2.55 -15.18 -9.78
CA TRP A 248 1.73 -15.45 -8.60
C TRP A 248 2.24 -16.71 -7.93
N ASN A 249 2.75 -16.54 -6.71
CA ASN A 249 3.20 -17.62 -5.85
C ASN A 249 2.00 -18.40 -5.27
N LEU A 250 1.03 -18.83 -6.08
CA LEU A 250 -0.13 -19.56 -5.58
C LEU A 250 0.23 -21.02 -5.28
N VAL A 251 0.67 -21.77 -6.28
CA VAL A 251 1.01 -23.20 -6.15
C VAL A 251 2.49 -23.38 -5.83
N THR A 252 3.36 -22.84 -6.68
CA THR A 252 4.82 -22.86 -6.52
C THR A 252 5.29 -21.48 -6.11
N ASP A 253 6.20 -21.40 -5.15
CA ASP A 253 6.88 -20.14 -4.86
C ASP A 253 8.07 -20.01 -5.81
N PRO A 254 8.03 -19.12 -6.83
CA PRO A 254 9.13 -18.97 -7.78
C PRO A 254 10.43 -18.52 -7.11
N HIS A 255 10.36 -18.00 -5.89
CA HIS A 255 11.54 -17.58 -5.15
C HIS A 255 12.14 -18.73 -4.29
N LEU A 256 11.42 -19.84 -4.04
CA LEU A 256 11.93 -21.03 -3.33
C LEU A 256 12.64 -22.03 -4.25
N VAL A 257 12.66 -21.82 -5.57
CA VAL A 257 13.32 -22.74 -6.53
C VAL A 257 14.81 -22.38 -6.61
N LEU A 258 15.54 -22.64 -5.53
CA LEU A 258 17.00 -22.78 -5.47
C LEU A 258 17.36 -23.87 -4.46
#